data_AF-A0A846EMX6-F1
#
_entry.id   AF-A0A846EMX6-F1
#
_cell.length_a   1.000
_cell.length_b   1.000
_cell.length_c   1.000
_cell.angle_alpha   90.00
_cell.angle_beta   90.00
_cell.angle_gamma   90.00
#
_symmetry.space_group_name_H-M   'P 1'
#
loop_
_entity.id
_entity.type
_entity.pdbx_description
1 polymer ?
#
loop_
_entity_poly.entity_id
_entity_poly.type
_entity_poly.pdbx_seq_one_letter_code
_entity_poly.pdbx_strand_id
1 'polypeptide(L)'
;MKLHSIVVQEEKIKLEENMKSISIWQPWASMISCGYKKVETRSWNTNYRGDLLICSAKKRNMELRNYSQDVLLPLIPQKLNYENLPFGQALAICKLVNCFKMTSENISIQSNLELQMGYWEEGRFAWQFSDIRPLDHSFPVVGKQGFF
;
A
#
# COMPACT_ATOMS: atom_id res chain seq x y z
N MET A 1 -1.49 -12.17 22.42
CA MET A 1 -1.85 -10.77 22.06
C MET A 1 -3.37 -10.76 21.95
N LYS A 2 -4.13 -9.71 22.29
CA LYS A 2 -5.60 -9.81 22.15
C LYS A 2 -5.95 -9.82 20.66
N LEU A 3 -6.53 -10.91 20.16
CA LEU A 3 -7.14 -11.00 18.83
C LEU A 3 -8.21 -9.91 18.72
N HIS A 4 -7.96 -8.88 17.91
CA HIS A 4 -8.97 -7.88 17.58
C HIS A 4 -9.64 -8.31 16.27
N SER A 5 -10.94 -8.57 16.32
CA SER A 5 -11.75 -8.66 15.10
C SER A 5 -11.89 -7.26 14.52
N ILE A 6 -11.59 -7.10 13.23
CA ILE A 6 -11.82 -5.88 12.47
C ILE A 6 -12.96 -6.13 11.49
N VAL A 7 -13.72 -5.09 11.18
CA VAL A 7 -14.79 -5.16 10.18
C VAL A 7 -14.22 -4.65 8.87
N VAL A 8 -14.40 -5.45 7.83
CA VAL A 8 -13.98 -5.19 6.47
C VAL A 8 -15.18 -5.49 5.60
N GLN A 9 -15.82 -4.47 5.04
CA GLN A 9 -16.98 -4.63 4.17
C GLN A 9 -18.07 -5.52 4.79
N GLU A 10 -18.47 -5.21 6.04
CA GLU A 10 -19.47 -5.95 6.84
C GLU A 10 -19.06 -7.38 7.27
N GLU A 11 -17.94 -7.92 6.78
CA GLU A 11 -17.38 -9.17 7.24
C GLU A 11 -16.42 -8.95 8.43
N LYS A 12 -16.60 -9.74 9.49
CA LYS A 12 -15.65 -9.77 10.62
C LYS A 12 -14.42 -10.59 10.21
N ILE A 13 -13.38 -9.91 9.75
CA ILE A 13 -12.08 -10.52 9.54
C ILE A 13 -11.33 -10.56 10.89
N LYS A 14 -10.92 -11.75 11.30
CA LYS A 14 -9.97 -11.89 12.41
C LYS A 14 -8.59 -11.55 11.87
N LEU A 15 -7.97 -10.49 12.38
CA LEU A 15 -6.53 -10.30 12.21
C LEU A 15 -5.84 -11.49 12.88
N GLU A 16 -5.17 -12.31 12.09
CA GLU A 16 -4.35 -13.39 12.63
C GLU A 16 -3.19 -12.78 13.42
N GLU A 17 -2.84 -13.35 14.58
CA GLU A 17 -1.74 -12.85 15.43
C GLU A 17 -0.39 -12.77 14.68
N ASN A 18 -0.25 -13.47 13.56
CA ASN A 18 0.97 -13.53 12.74
C ASN A 18 0.84 -12.85 11.36
N MET A 19 -0.26 -12.13 11.09
CA MET A 19 -0.42 -11.42 9.81
C MET A 19 0.70 -10.39 9.67
N LYS A 20 1.44 -10.49 8.56
CA LYS A 20 2.51 -9.54 8.28
C LYS A 20 1.92 -8.19 7.92
N SER A 21 2.57 -7.14 8.36
CA SER A 21 2.22 -5.76 8.01
C SER A 21 3.36 -5.08 7.29
N ILE A 22 3.05 -4.10 6.43
CA ILE A 22 4.04 -3.19 5.86
C ILE A 22 3.63 -1.74 6.03
N SER A 23 4.63 -0.89 6.30
CA SER A 23 4.46 0.56 6.37
C SER A 23 4.74 1.15 4.99
N ILE A 24 3.80 1.95 4.49
CA ILE A 24 3.80 2.56 3.18
C ILE A 24 3.63 4.08 3.33
N TRP A 25 4.42 4.85 2.61
CA TRP A 25 4.29 6.31 2.61
C TRP A 25 2.96 6.76 1.99
N GLN A 26 2.39 7.84 2.53
CA GLN A 26 1.31 8.52 1.83
C GLN A 26 1.83 9.31 0.63
N PRO A 27 1.11 9.34 -0.50
CA PRO A 27 -0.28 8.89 -0.67
C PRO A 27 -0.47 7.41 -1.04
N TRP A 28 0.62 6.65 -1.22
CA TRP A 28 0.58 5.29 -1.77
C TRP A 28 -0.25 4.31 -0.94
N ALA A 29 -0.21 4.42 0.40
CA ALA A 29 -1.00 3.56 1.28
C ALA A 29 -2.51 3.71 1.01
N SER A 30 -2.98 4.95 0.86
CA SER A 30 -4.37 5.21 0.49
C SER A 30 -4.68 4.82 -0.95
N MET A 31 -3.74 4.97 -1.90
CA MET A 31 -3.94 4.50 -3.28
C MET A 31 -4.11 2.98 -3.36
N ILE A 32 -3.41 2.24 -2.50
CA ILE A 32 -3.60 0.79 -2.37
C ILE A 32 -4.96 0.52 -1.75
N SER A 33 -5.30 1.16 -0.63
CA SER A 33 -6.62 0.97 0.01
C SER A 33 -7.78 1.26 -0.94
N CYS A 34 -7.71 2.31 -1.77
CA CYS A 34 -8.71 2.63 -2.78
C CYS A 34 -8.66 1.72 -4.04
N GLY A 35 -7.70 0.80 -4.15
CA GLY A 35 -7.57 -0.12 -5.27
C GLY A 35 -6.93 0.45 -6.55
N TYR A 36 -6.48 1.71 -6.52
CA TYR A 36 -5.77 2.34 -7.64
C TYR A 36 -4.36 1.77 -7.82
N LYS A 37 -3.69 1.46 -6.70
CA LYS A 37 -2.34 0.90 -6.68
C LYS A 37 -2.37 -0.58 -6.33
N LYS A 38 -1.83 -1.41 -7.21
CA LYS A 38 -1.75 -2.87 -7.12
C LYS A 38 -0.32 -3.39 -7.08
N VAL A 39 0.68 -2.57 -7.40
CA VAL A 39 2.09 -2.99 -7.35
C VAL A 39 2.91 -2.09 -6.45
N GLU A 40 3.37 -2.58 -5.30
CA GLU A 40 4.27 -1.84 -4.41
C GLU A 40 5.73 -2.00 -4.82
N THR A 41 6.50 -0.90 -4.83
CA THR A 41 7.90 -0.90 -5.25
C THR A 41 8.84 -0.88 -4.04
N ARG A 42 9.79 -1.81 -3.94
CA ARG A 42 10.73 -1.91 -2.80
C ARG A 42 12.15 -2.17 -3.27
N SER A 43 13.11 -1.78 -2.43
CA SER A 43 14.54 -2.08 -2.64
C SER A 43 14.93 -3.52 -2.27
N TRP A 44 14.00 -4.30 -1.73
CA TRP A 44 14.25 -5.65 -1.22
C TRP A 44 13.15 -6.63 -1.65
N ASN A 45 13.52 -7.90 -1.74
CA ASN A 45 12.66 -8.98 -2.19
C ASN A 45 11.93 -9.68 -1.03
N THR A 46 10.89 -10.43 -1.34
CA THR A 46 10.27 -11.32 -0.36
C THR A 46 9.72 -12.59 -0.99
N ASN A 47 9.89 -13.70 -0.26
CA ASN A 47 9.26 -14.98 -0.59
C ASN A 47 7.87 -15.13 0.05
N TYR A 48 7.44 -14.17 0.88
CA TYR A 48 6.12 -14.21 1.51
C TYR A 48 5.01 -14.11 0.46
N ARG A 49 3.97 -14.92 0.61
CA ARG A 49 2.72 -14.87 -0.16
C ARG A 49 1.56 -15.10 0.80
N GLY A 50 0.51 -14.30 0.68
CA GLY A 50 -0.61 -14.32 1.62
C GLY A 50 -1.07 -12.93 2.00
N ASP A 51 -1.91 -12.88 3.03
CA ASP A 51 -2.55 -11.65 3.50
C ASP A 51 -1.54 -10.71 4.17
N LEU A 52 -1.64 -9.44 3.82
CA LEU A 52 -0.74 -8.39 4.25
C LEU A 52 -1.56 -7.18 4.69
N LEU A 53 -1.28 -6.71 5.92
CA LEU A 53 -1.87 -5.48 6.41
C LEU A 53 -1.11 -4.27 5.85
N ILE A 54 -1.84 -3.38 5.20
CA ILE A 54 -1.33 -2.14 4.63
C ILE A 54 -1.47 -1.03 5.66
N CYS A 55 -0.34 -0.51 6.10
CA CYS A 55 -0.26 0.53 7.11
C CYS A 55 0.33 1.80 6.51
N SER A 56 -0.23 2.97 6.80
CA SER A 56 0.36 4.23 6.43
C SER A 56 1.50 4.62 7.38
N ALA A 57 2.60 5.11 6.83
CA ALA A 57 3.69 5.67 7.62
C ALA A 57 3.19 6.86 8.45
N LYS A 58 3.77 7.07 9.64
CA LYS A 58 3.38 8.17 10.54
C LYS A 58 3.93 9.54 10.09
N LYS A 59 5.08 9.55 9.40
CA LYS A 59 5.77 10.79 9.01
C LYS A 59 5.12 11.38 7.75
N ARG A 60 4.98 12.71 7.73
CA ARG A 60 4.58 13.47 6.54
C ARG A 60 5.78 13.74 5.63
N ASN A 61 5.55 13.78 4.32
CA ASN A 61 6.55 14.10 3.33
C ASN A 61 5.98 15.16 2.37
N MET A 62 6.58 16.35 2.36
CA MET A 62 6.11 17.49 1.57
C MET A 62 6.29 17.30 0.06
N GLU A 63 7.30 16.54 -0.36
CA GLU A 63 7.50 16.21 -1.77
C GLU A 63 6.37 15.29 -2.26
N LEU A 64 6.06 14.24 -1.49
CA LEU A 64 4.95 13.33 -1.83
C LEU A 64 3.59 14.03 -1.77
N ARG A 65 3.43 15.00 -0.86
CA ARG A 65 2.25 15.87 -0.82
C ARG A 65 2.08 16.65 -2.12
N ASN A 66 3.12 17.37 -2.55
CA ASN A 66 3.06 18.19 -3.74
C ASN A 66 2.89 17.32 -4.99
N TYR A 67 3.65 16.23 -5.09
CA TYR A 67 3.50 15.25 -6.17
C TYR A 67 2.08 14.68 -6.24
N SER A 68 1.46 14.39 -5.09
CA SER A 68 0.06 13.97 -5.05
C SER A 68 -0.85 15.01 -5.69
N GLN A 69 -0.71 16.28 -5.32
CA GLN A 69 -1.57 17.36 -5.78
C GLN A 69 -1.41 17.65 -7.27
N ASP A 70 -0.16 17.65 -7.75
CA ASP A 70 0.18 18.15 -9.09
C ASP A 70 0.13 17.04 -10.14
N VAL A 71 0.45 15.79 -9.76
CA VAL A 71 0.61 14.68 -10.71
C VAL A 71 -0.45 13.59 -10.51
N LEU A 72 -0.70 13.14 -9.28
CA LEU A 72 -1.56 11.97 -9.06
C LEU A 72 -3.05 12.27 -9.11
N LEU A 73 -3.51 13.31 -8.39
CA LEU A 73 -4.94 13.61 -8.29
C LEU A 73 -5.63 13.87 -9.63
N PRO A 74 -4.98 14.47 -10.65
CA PRO A 74 -5.55 14.58 -11.99
C PRO A 74 -5.80 13.24 -12.69
N LEU A 75 -5.13 12.16 -12.27
CA LEU A 75 -5.16 10.85 -12.93
C LEU A 75 -6.17 9.86 -12.33
N ILE A 76 -6.82 10.22 -11.23
CA ILE A 76 -7.79 9.35 -10.54
C ILE A 76 -9.18 10.00 -10.46
N PRO A 77 -10.27 9.23 -10.59
CA PRO A 77 -11.62 9.77 -10.55
C PRO A 77 -12.02 10.28 -9.16
N GLN A 78 -11.49 9.65 -8.10
CA GLN A 78 -11.70 10.08 -6.72
C GLN A 78 -10.65 11.11 -6.29
N LYS A 79 -11.09 12.33 -5.98
CA LYS A 79 -10.19 13.35 -5.43
C LYS A 79 -9.91 13.07 -3.96
N LEU A 80 -8.77 12.43 -3.68
CA LEU A 80 -8.22 12.35 -2.33
C LEU A 80 -7.61 13.70 -1.94
N ASN A 81 -7.69 14.10 -0.67
CA ASN A 81 -6.99 15.27 -0.15
C ASN A 81 -5.84 14.79 0.73
N TYR A 82 -4.60 15.09 0.34
CA TYR A 82 -3.40 14.69 1.08
C TYR A 82 -3.46 15.11 2.56
N GLU A 83 -4.02 16.29 2.85
CA GLU A 83 -4.08 16.82 4.22
C GLU A 83 -4.95 15.98 5.16
N ASN A 84 -5.94 15.30 4.59
CA ASN A 84 -6.91 14.48 5.32
C ASN A 84 -6.54 12.99 5.28
N LEU A 85 -5.42 12.62 4.67
CA LEU A 85 -5.02 11.21 4.62
C LEU A 85 -4.64 10.70 6.03
N PRO A 86 -4.96 9.44 6.34
CA PRO A 86 -4.60 8.83 7.62
C PRO A 86 -3.10 8.52 7.66
N PHE A 87 -2.42 8.93 8.74
CA PHE A 87 -0.99 8.64 8.99
C PHE A 87 -0.83 7.75 10.22
N GLY A 88 0.04 6.74 10.16
CA GLY A 88 0.26 5.81 11.26
C GLY A 88 -0.95 4.91 11.54
N GLN A 89 -1.70 4.55 10.49
CA GLN A 89 -2.95 3.77 10.60
C GLN A 89 -2.90 2.54 9.68
N ALA A 90 -3.55 1.45 10.08
CA ALA A 90 -3.89 0.35 9.18
C ALA A 90 -5.09 0.75 8.30
N LEU A 91 -5.02 0.48 6.99
CA LEU A 91 -5.99 0.99 6.00
C LEU A 91 -6.67 -0.09 5.16
N ALA A 92 -5.98 -1.19 4.91
CA ALA A 92 -6.50 -2.28 4.09
C ALA A 92 -5.77 -3.58 4.41
N ILE A 93 -6.40 -4.70 4.10
CA ILE A 93 -5.70 -5.97 3.89
C ILE A 93 -5.61 -6.19 2.39
N CYS A 94 -4.49 -6.69 1.90
CA CYS A 94 -4.38 -7.20 0.53
C CYS A 94 -3.67 -8.55 0.53
N LYS A 95 -3.74 -9.29 -0.57
CA LYS A 95 -2.97 -10.51 -0.75
C LYS A 95 -1.74 -10.26 -1.60
N LEU A 96 -0.55 -10.46 -1.05
CA LEU A 96 0.71 -10.46 -1.80
C LEU A 96 0.81 -11.76 -2.60
N VAL A 97 0.66 -11.65 -3.92
CA VAL A 97 0.62 -12.81 -4.84
C VAL A 97 1.90 -12.98 -5.63
N ASN A 98 2.65 -11.90 -5.86
CA ASN A 98 3.92 -11.98 -6.57
C ASN A 98 4.94 -10.96 -6.06
N CYS A 99 6.22 -11.25 -6.24
CA CYS A 99 7.33 -10.34 -6.01
C CYS A 99 8.39 -10.63 -7.06
N PHE A 100 8.55 -9.73 -8.03
CA PHE A 100 9.49 -9.90 -9.14
C PHE A 100 10.52 -8.77 -9.19
N LYS A 101 11.71 -9.09 -9.69
CA LYS A 101 12.76 -8.09 -9.93
C LYS A 101 12.35 -7.22 -11.12
N MET A 102 12.48 -5.91 -10.98
CA MET A 102 12.17 -4.97 -12.05
C MET A 102 13.22 -5.05 -13.16
N THR A 103 12.73 -5.15 -14.39
CA THR A 103 13.51 -5.12 -15.64
C THR A 103 12.83 -4.14 -16.59
N SER A 104 13.54 -3.61 -17.58
CA SER A 104 12.96 -2.74 -18.61
C SER A 104 11.70 -3.34 -19.23
N GLU A 105 11.70 -4.66 -19.47
CA GLU A 105 10.54 -5.38 -20.01
C GLU A 105 9.32 -5.25 -19.08
N ASN A 106 9.45 -5.64 -17.81
CA ASN A 106 8.28 -5.63 -16.91
C ASN A 106 7.87 -4.24 -16.42
N ILE A 107 8.76 -3.24 -16.48
CA ILE A 107 8.42 -1.83 -16.27
C ILE A 107 7.58 -1.33 -17.44
N SER A 108 7.97 -1.64 -18.69
CA SER A 108 7.31 -1.11 -19.90
C SER A 108 5.86 -1.56 -20.09
N ILE A 109 5.48 -2.70 -19.50
CA ILE A 109 4.11 -3.22 -19.57
C ILE A 109 3.17 -2.65 -18.49
N GLN A 110 3.70 -1.85 -17.55
CA GLN A 110 2.86 -1.27 -16.49
C GLN A 110 1.97 -0.15 -17.05
N SER A 111 0.81 0.03 -16.43
CA SER A 111 -0.05 1.16 -16.76
C SER A 111 0.61 2.49 -16.42
N ASN A 112 0.26 3.56 -17.14
CA ASN A 112 0.74 4.90 -16.82
C ASN A 112 0.48 5.27 -15.36
N LEU A 113 -0.71 4.93 -14.83
CA LEU A 113 -1.04 5.23 -13.44
C LEU A 113 -0.10 4.51 -12.46
N GLU A 114 0.19 3.22 -12.66
CA GLU A 114 1.16 2.50 -11.82
C GLU A 114 2.56 3.08 -11.90
N LEU A 115 3.00 3.50 -13.09
CA LEU A 115 4.31 4.14 -13.27
C LEU A 115 4.44 5.47 -12.53
N GLN A 116 3.34 6.21 -12.35
CA GLN A 116 3.32 7.41 -11.50
C GLN A 116 3.34 7.08 -9.99
N MET A 117 3.22 5.81 -9.60
CA MET A 117 3.12 5.40 -8.21
C MET A 117 4.31 4.52 -7.79
N GLY A 118 5.21 5.09 -6.99
CA GLY A 118 6.38 4.39 -6.48
C GLY A 118 7.64 4.66 -7.30
N TYR A 119 8.70 3.89 -7.03
CA TYR A 119 10.00 4.07 -7.67
C TYR A 119 10.32 2.87 -8.55
N TRP A 120 10.00 3.02 -9.84
CA TRP A 120 10.25 2.04 -10.90
C TRP A 120 11.64 2.22 -11.47
N GLU A 121 12.54 1.30 -11.13
CA GLU A 121 13.93 1.32 -11.56
C GLU A 121 14.45 -0.12 -11.59
N GLU A 122 15.26 -0.44 -12.60
CA GLU A 122 15.85 -1.78 -12.72
C GLU A 122 16.63 -2.17 -11.46
N GLY A 123 16.58 -3.45 -11.10
CA GLY A 123 17.26 -3.96 -9.91
C GLY A 123 16.44 -3.86 -8.61
N ARG A 124 15.38 -3.05 -8.58
CA ARG A 124 14.39 -3.04 -7.49
C ARG A 124 13.39 -4.18 -7.64
N PHE A 125 12.43 -4.28 -6.72
CA PHE A 125 11.41 -5.32 -6.69
C PHE A 125 10.01 -4.73 -6.71
N ALA A 126 9.14 -5.32 -7.53
CA ALA A 126 7.71 -5.02 -7.61
C ALA A 126 6.91 -6.11 -6.91
N TRP A 127 6.12 -5.72 -5.91
CA TRP A 127 5.27 -6.57 -5.09
C TRP A 127 3.83 -6.44 -5.58
N GLN A 128 3.32 -7.50 -6.20
CA GLN A 128 1.99 -7.50 -6.79
C GLN A 128 0.95 -7.92 -5.74
N PHE A 129 -0.05 -7.08 -5.57
CA PHE A 129 -1.20 -7.29 -4.71
C PHE A 129 -2.43 -7.73 -5.52
N SER A 130 -3.26 -8.52 -4.87
CA SER A 130 -4.62 -8.86 -5.29
C SER A 130 -5.55 -8.79 -4.06
N ASP A 131 -6.85 -8.94 -4.27
CA ASP A 131 -7.84 -9.00 -3.18
C ASP A 131 -7.65 -7.87 -2.15
N ILE A 132 -7.64 -6.63 -2.66
CA ILE A 132 -7.52 -5.44 -1.83
C ILE A 132 -8.85 -5.22 -1.13
N ARG A 133 -8.81 -5.27 0.20
CA ARG A 133 -9.93 -5.16 1.11
C ARG A 133 -9.72 -3.96 2.04
N PRO A 134 -10.27 -2.78 1.70
CA PRO A 134 -10.22 -1.61 2.57
C PRO A 134 -10.87 -1.90 3.92
N LEU A 135 -10.29 -1.38 5.00
CA LEU A 135 -10.92 -1.46 6.32
C LEU A 135 -12.07 -0.47 6.44
N ASP A 136 -13.16 -0.86 7.11
CA ASP A 136 -14.29 0.06 7.36
C ASP A 136 -13.87 1.22 8.26
N HIS A 137 -13.00 0.92 9.23
CA HIS A 137 -12.38 1.89 10.10
C HIS A 137 -10.87 1.64 10.19
N SER A 138 -10.08 2.67 9.86
CA SER A 138 -8.65 2.63 10.10
C SER A 138 -8.36 2.65 11.59
N PHE A 139 -7.28 1.97 12.02
CA PHE A 139 -6.86 1.97 13.43
C PHE A 139 -5.37 2.24 13.59
N PRO A 140 -4.92 2.81 14.72
CA PRO A 140 -3.51 3.16 14.92
C PRO A 140 -2.60 1.94 14.92
N VAL A 141 -1.44 2.08 14.29
CA VAL A 141 -0.39 1.04 14.25
C VAL A 141 0.99 1.66 14.44
N VAL A 142 1.85 0.95 15.18
CA VAL A 142 3.27 1.31 15.31
C VAL A 142 4.04 0.60 14.21
N GLY A 143 4.23 1.27 13.07
CA GLY A 143 4.98 0.73 11.95
C GLY A 143 6.47 0.54 12.26
N LYS A 144 7.09 -0.43 11.59
CA LYS A 144 8.55 -0.65 11.59
C LYS A 144 9.06 -0.76 10.15
N GLN A 145 10.38 -0.67 9.97
CA GLN A 145 11.00 -1.01 8.69
C GLN A 145 10.90 -2.52 8.46
N GLY A 146 10.70 -2.93 7.19
CA GLY A 146 10.45 -4.33 6.85
C GLY A 146 9.04 -4.78 7.23
N PHE A 147 8.86 -6.10 7.36
CA PHE A 147 7.65 -6.66 7.92
C PHE A 147 7.59 -6.47 9.43
N PHE A 148 6.41 -6.22 9.96
CA PHE A 148 6.15 -6.16 11.40
C PHE A 148 4.77 -6.68 11.77
#